data_AF-A0A0G0HGX5-F1
#
_entry.id   AF-A0A0G0HGX5-F1
#
_cell.length_a   1.000
_cell.length_b   1.000
_cell.length_c   1.000
_cell.angle_alpha   90.00
_cell.angle_beta   90.00
_cell.angle_gamma   90.00
#
_symmetry.space_group_name_H-M   'P 1'
#
loop_
_entity.id
_entity.type
_entity.pdbx_description
1 polymer ?
#
loop_
_entity_poly.entity_id
_entity_poly.type
_entity_poly.pdbx_seq_one_letter_code
_entity_poly.pdbx_strand_id
1 'polypeptide(L)'
;MKFTNKFRLSYLLLAIVLLPACSFFKSDIKEIDSLIQAQEELKKADQKTLVVFDMDDTLVAPIDKMFYVLYKNIEDFDPADADFAKQLREDIKSVVASKNDPDYSNKATSAAFAITRFAPIEPCTVSTIRDLQMRDVKVIALTASNTGKFGIIESMQKWRKNNLKQIGLDFSGSFTLQESDFDKFPTMHGFYPAFYMGILCAAFSPKGKILAAFFDKVGWQPDKVIFFDDSYDHCKSVENEMKKIGIPVQCYWYKAAFKEKIKLNQSVIKYQFDHWIKHEKCVTEEEVLEKMGSTPANEVNNYAVAAK
;
A
#
# COMPACT_ATOMS: atom_id res chain seq x y z
N MET A 1 -11.84 83.62 26.61
CA MET A 1 -10.63 82.82 26.83
C MET A 1 -10.91 81.40 26.35
N LYS A 2 -10.25 80.95 25.27
CA LYS A 2 -10.30 79.58 24.74
C LYS A 2 -9.32 78.72 25.52
N PHE A 3 -9.69 77.50 25.90
CA PHE A 3 -8.78 76.36 25.89
C PHE A 3 -9.56 75.07 25.63
N THR A 4 -9.34 74.52 24.44
CA THR A 4 -9.64 73.15 24.04
C THR A 4 -8.74 72.18 24.80
N ASN A 5 -9.24 71.00 25.18
CA ASN A 5 -8.34 69.87 25.35
C ASN A 5 -8.89 68.59 24.71
N LYS A 6 -8.02 68.02 23.90
CA LYS A 6 -8.21 66.98 22.90
C LYS A 6 -7.65 65.68 23.47
N PHE A 7 -8.26 64.56 23.08
CA PHE A 7 -7.70 63.20 23.05
C PHE A 7 -7.29 62.53 24.37
N ARG A 8 -7.92 61.37 24.66
CA ARG A 8 -7.26 60.06 24.75
C ARG A 8 -8.29 58.94 24.56
N LEU A 9 -8.66 58.67 23.31
CA LEU A 9 -9.37 57.44 22.91
C LEU A 9 -8.33 56.50 22.30
N SER A 10 -7.48 55.88 23.11
CA SER A 10 -6.30 55.17 22.60
C SER A 10 -5.90 53.98 23.44
N TYR A 11 -6.83 53.09 23.85
CA TYR A 11 -6.47 51.77 24.41
C TYR A 11 -7.53 50.68 24.17
N LEU A 12 -8.35 50.77 23.11
CA LEU A 12 -9.37 49.74 22.82
C LEU A 12 -9.29 49.16 21.40
N LEU A 13 -8.08 49.11 20.82
CA LEU A 13 -7.86 48.63 19.45
C LEU A 13 -6.56 47.81 19.31
N LEU A 14 -6.23 47.00 20.32
CA LEU A 14 -5.08 46.09 20.26
C LEU A 14 -5.35 44.72 20.93
N ALA A 15 -6.53 44.15 20.71
CA ALA A 15 -6.87 42.81 21.21
C ALA A 15 -7.59 41.91 20.18
N ILE A 16 -7.52 42.22 18.88
CA ILE A 16 -8.21 41.44 17.82
C ILE A 16 -7.23 41.05 16.67
N VAL A 17 -5.94 40.87 16.92
CA VAL A 17 -4.98 40.45 15.87
C VAL A 17 -4.19 39.17 16.22
N LEU A 18 -4.51 38.51 17.33
CA LEU A 18 -3.89 37.23 17.69
C LEU A 18 -4.92 36.19 18.10
N LEU A 19 -6.00 36.05 17.32
CA LEU A 19 -6.59 34.73 17.21
C LEU A 19 -5.68 33.97 16.25
N PRO A 20 -4.88 32.99 16.73
CA PRO A 20 -4.32 32.04 15.79
C PRO A 20 -5.54 31.48 15.07
N ALA A 21 -5.53 31.57 13.74
CA ALA A 21 -6.36 30.71 12.92
C ALA A 21 -5.92 29.28 13.21
N CYS A 22 -6.36 28.76 14.37
CA CYS A 22 -6.58 27.34 14.57
C CYS A 22 -7.78 27.03 13.69
N SER A 23 -7.57 27.09 12.37
CA SER A 23 -8.22 26.16 11.47
C SER A 23 -7.93 24.81 12.09
N PHE A 24 -8.92 24.29 12.82
CA PHE A 24 -9.07 22.87 13.03
C PHE A 24 -8.98 22.30 11.63
N PHE A 25 -7.78 21.86 11.22
CA PHE A 25 -7.58 21.13 9.99
C PHE A 25 -8.38 19.85 10.18
N LYS A 26 -9.63 19.89 9.74
CA LYS A 26 -10.40 18.69 9.46
C LYS A 26 -9.47 17.84 8.60
N SER A 27 -9.28 16.59 8.99
CA SER A 27 -8.47 15.68 8.18
C SER A 27 -9.02 15.73 6.76
N ASP A 28 -8.19 16.11 5.81
CA ASP A 28 -8.55 16.28 4.40
C ASP A 28 -8.44 14.94 3.65
N ILE A 29 -8.34 13.82 4.39
CA ILE A 29 -8.35 12.47 3.84
C ILE A 29 -9.70 12.22 3.18
N LYS A 30 -9.70 12.08 1.85
CA LYS A 30 -10.90 11.79 1.06
C LYS A 30 -11.05 10.28 0.93
N GLU A 31 -12.18 9.77 1.39
CA GLU A 31 -12.55 8.39 1.10
C GLU A 31 -12.91 8.24 -0.38
N ILE A 32 -12.34 7.23 -1.03
CA ILE A 32 -12.64 6.87 -2.41
C ILE A 32 -12.75 5.35 -2.55
N ASP A 33 -13.61 4.96 -3.47
CA ASP A 33 -13.97 3.61 -3.83
C ASP A 33 -13.39 3.22 -5.20
N SER A 34 -12.77 4.16 -5.91
CA SER A 34 -12.12 3.98 -7.21
C SER A 34 -11.12 5.10 -7.47
N LEU A 35 -10.01 4.79 -8.14
CA LEU A 35 -9.03 5.78 -8.59
C LEU A 35 -9.65 6.85 -9.52
N ILE A 36 -10.75 6.53 -10.21
CA ILE A 36 -11.48 7.47 -11.07
C ILE A 36 -11.96 8.69 -10.28
N GLN A 37 -12.33 8.52 -9.00
CA GLN A 37 -12.80 9.62 -8.16
C GLN A 37 -11.70 10.66 -7.84
N ALA A 38 -10.42 10.29 -8.02
CA ALA A 38 -9.29 11.19 -7.88
C ALA A 38 -8.77 11.72 -9.23
N GLN A 39 -9.41 11.39 -10.36
CA GLN A 39 -8.87 11.68 -11.69
C GLN A 39 -8.70 13.18 -11.95
N GLU A 40 -9.60 14.03 -11.45
CA GLU A 40 -9.46 15.48 -11.58
C GLU A 40 -8.20 16.01 -10.87
N GLU A 41 -7.84 15.42 -9.73
CA GLU A 41 -6.66 15.80 -8.97
C GLU A 41 -5.39 15.27 -9.65
N LEU A 42 -5.43 14.01 -10.12
CA LEU A 42 -4.33 13.41 -10.87
C LEU A 42 -4.05 14.12 -12.20
N LYS A 43 -5.06 14.68 -12.86
CA LYS A 43 -4.91 15.52 -14.07
C LYS A 43 -4.21 16.84 -13.80
N LYS A 44 -4.29 17.37 -12.57
CA LYS A 44 -3.62 18.62 -12.16
C LYS A 44 -2.18 18.39 -11.70
N ALA A 45 -1.78 17.15 -11.41
CA ALA A 45 -0.43 16.82 -11.02
C ALA A 45 0.58 17.16 -12.13
N ASP A 46 1.69 17.76 -11.77
CA ASP A 46 2.76 18.20 -12.65
C ASP A 46 4.14 17.66 -12.21
N GLN A 47 5.24 18.11 -12.83
CA GLN A 47 6.60 17.62 -12.50
C GLN A 47 7.07 17.99 -11.08
N LYS A 48 6.36 18.89 -10.38
CA LYS A 48 6.63 19.25 -8.99
C LYS A 48 5.71 18.53 -8.01
N THR A 49 4.79 17.72 -8.51
CA THR A 49 3.91 16.88 -7.71
C THR A 49 4.53 15.51 -7.54
N LEU A 50 4.49 14.97 -6.31
CA LEU A 50 4.76 13.56 -6.06
C LEU A 50 3.44 12.83 -5.87
N VAL A 51 3.19 11.82 -6.71
CA VAL A 51 2.08 10.89 -6.52
C VAL A 51 2.61 9.61 -5.90
N VAL A 52 2.01 9.20 -4.78
CA VAL A 52 2.45 8.05 -3.99
C VAL A 52 1.27 7.10 -3.83
N PHE A 53 1.48 5.83 -4.18
CA PHE A 53 0.48 4.79 -4.00
C PHE A 53 0.99 3.75 -3.01
N ASP A 54 0.16 3.31 -2.06
CA ASP A 54 0.38 2.01 -1.44
C ASP A 54 0.32 0.89 -2.49
N MET A 55 0.88 -0.27 -2.17
CA MET A 55 0.90 -1.42 -3.06
C MET A 55 -0.28 -2.38 -2.87
N ASP A 56 -0.39 -3.00 -1.70
CA ASP A 56 -1.32 -4.11 -1.49
C ASP A 56 -2.71 -3.54 -1.30
N ASP A 57 -3.73 -4.12 -1.93
CA ASP A 57 -5.12 -3.63 -1.81
C ASP A 57 -5.35 -2.18 -2.32
N THR A 58 -4.30 -1.53 -2.85
CA THR A 58 -4.36 -0.23 -3.53
C THR A 58 -4.00 -0.37 -5.02
N LEU A 59 -2.80 -0.83 -5.33
CA LEU A 59 -2.39 -1.08 -6.72
C LEU A 59 -2.71 -2.50 -7.16
N VAL A 60 -2.44 -3.48 -6.29
CA VAL A 60 -2.46 -4.89 -6.62
C VAL A 60 -3.16 -5.73 -5.57
N ALA A 61 -3.79 -6.81 -6.02
CA ALA A 61 -4.30 -7.89 -5.18
C ALA A 61 -3.73 -9.23 -5.63
N PRO A 62 -3.57 -10.20 -4.70
CA PRO A 62 -3.30 -11.58 -5.06
C PRO A 62 -4.48 -12.17 -5.82
N ILE A 63 -4.20 -12.98 -6.83
CA ILE A 63 -5.22 -13.77 -7.54
C ILE A 63 -5.58 -15.00 -6.68
N ASP A 64 -4.57 -15.67 -6.14
CA ASP A 64 -4.73 -16.90 -5.35
C ASP A 64 -5.33 -16.63 -3.97
N LYS A 65 -6.55 -17.14 -3.72
CA LYS A 65 -7.30 -16.82 -2.49
C LYS A 65 -6.71 -17.42 -1.21
N MET A 66 -5.91 -18.47 -1.31
CA MET A 66 -5.14 -19.00 -0.17
C MET A 66 -4.25 -17.93 0.46
N PHE A 67 -3.71 -17.01 -0.35
CA PHE A 67 -2.91 -15.90 0.15
C PHE A 67 -3.74 -15.02 1.10
N TYR A 68 -4.99 -14.66 0.75
CA TYR A 68 -5.87 -13.87 1.63
C TYR A 68 -6.07 -14.46 3.01
N VAL A 69 -6.19 -15.80 3.12
CA VAL A 69 -6.34 -16.46 4.42
C VAL A 69 -5.16 -16.15 5.35
N LEU A 70 -3.97 -15.90 4.82
CA LEU A 70 -2.77 -15.62 5.61
C LEU A 70 -2.67 -14.20 6.17
N TYR A 71 -3.32 -13.19 5.57
CA TYR A 71 -3.09 -11.78 5.95
C TYR A 71 -4.34 -10.89 6.07
N LYS A 72 -5.51 -11.29 5.56
CA LYS A 72 -6.74 -10.49 5.69
C LYS A 72 -7.38 -10.62 7.06
N ASN A 73 -8.33 -9.75 7.41
CA ASN A 73 -9.13 -9.95 8.62
C ASN A 73 -10.30 -10.90 8.33
N ILE A 74 -10.86 -11.56 9.36
CA ILE A 74 -11.96 -12.52 9.14
C ILE A 74 -13.20 -11.80 8.57
N GLU A 75 -13.37 -10.53 8.93
CA GLU A 75 -14.45 -9.66 8.49
C GLU A 75 -14.36 -9.32 7.00
N ASP A 76 -13.22 -9.54 6.34
CA ASP A 76 -13.03 -9.28 4.90
C ASP A 76 -13.60 -10.41 4.03
N PHE A 77 -13.87 -11.59 4.60
CA PHE A 77 -14.41 -12.74 3.89
C PHE A 77 -15.94 -12.71 3.82
N ASP A 78 -16.50 -13.44 2.86
CA ASP A 78 -17.93 -13.70 2.82
C ASP A 78 -18.36 -14.40 4.13
N PRO A 79 -19.50 -14.02 4.76
CA PRO A 79 -19.96 -14.67 5.97
C PRO A 79 -20.05 -16.20 5.88
N ALA A 80 -20.34 -16.75 4.69
CA ALA A 80 -20.38 -18.20 4.48
C ALA A 80 -18.99 -18.87 4.56
N ASP A 81 -17.92 -18.10 4.41
CA ASP A 81 -16.53 -18.56 4.39
C ASP A 81 -15.75 -18.21 5.68
N ALA A 82 -16.31 -17.35 6.54
CA ALA A 82 -15.63 -16.83 7.73
C ALA A 82 -15.17 -17.93 8.69
N ASP A 83 -16.05 -18.90 8.98
CA ASP A 83 -15.73 -20.03 9.87
C ASP A 83 -14.66 -20.95 9.25
N PHE A 84 -14.72 -21.19 7.94
CA PHE A 84 -13.70 -21.95 7.22
C PHE A 84 -12.34 -21.25 7.28
N ALA A 85 -12.29 -19.94 6.98
CA ALA A 85 -11.06 -19.16 7.04
C ALA A 85 -10.45 -19.14 8.45
N LYS A 86 -11.31 -19.00 9.48
CA LYS A 86 -10.90 -19.06 10.89
C LYS A 86 -10.32 -20.43 11.25
N GLN A 87 -11.01 -21.52 10.90
CA GLN A 87 -10.52 -22.87 11.19
C GLN A 87 -9.20 -23.14 10.48
N LEU A 88 -9.09 -22.78 9.20
CA LEU A 88 -7.87 -22.98 8.41
C LEU A 88 -6.67 -22.22 9.01
N ARG A 89 -6.86 -21.02 9.57
CA ARG A 89 -5.79 -20.30 10.28
C ARG A 89 -5.29 -21.06 11.51
N GLU A 90 -6.20 -21.62 12.30
CA GLU A 90 -5.83 -22.43 13.46
C GLU A 90 -5.13 -23.71 13.04
N ASP A 91 -5.57 -24.35 11.96
CA ASP A 91 -4.91 -25.52 11.38
C ASP A 91 -3.48 -25.17 10.91
N ILE A 92 -3.29 -24.04 10.21
CA ILE A 92 -1.97 -23.55 9.80
C ILE A 92 -1.08 -23.31 11.02
N LYS A 93 -1.59 -22.62 12.06
CA LYS A 93 -0.83 -22.37 13.30
C LYS A 93 -0.41 -23.68 13.97
N SER A 94 -1.32 -24.65 14.04
CA SER A 94 -1.06 -25.97 14.62
C SER A 94 0.04 -26.72 13.85
N VAL A 95 -0.04 -26.73 12.51
CA VAL A 95 0.99 -27.33 11.65
C VAL A 95 2.34 -26.64 11.86
N VAL A 96 2.38 -25.31 11.84
CA VAL A 96 3.62 -24.54 12.05
C VAL A 96 4.21 -24.84 13.44
N ALA A 97 3.39 -24.88 14.49
CA ALA A 97 3.84 -25.19 15.84
C ALA A 97 4.34 -26.65 16.00
N SER A 98 3.81 -27.58 15.21
CA SER A 98 4.27 -28.99 15.21
C SER A 98 5.64 -29.18 14.56
N LYS A 99 6.10 -28.19 13.77
CA LYS A 99 7.40 -28.23 13.11
C LYS A 99 8.44 -27.71 14.09
N ASN A 100 9.41 -28.55 14.44
CA ASN A 100 10.56 -28.20 15.28
C ASN A 100 11.58 -27.30 14.54
N ASP A 101 11.10 -26.30 13.82
CA ASP A 101 11.92 -25.32 13.10
C ASP A 101 11.35 -23.92 13.39
N PRO A 102 12.08 -23.07 14.14
CA PRO A 102 11.59 -21.75 14.54
C PRO A 102 11.37 -20.80 13.35
N ASP A 103 11.93 -21.10 12.18
CA ASP A 103 11.75 -20.31 10.96
C ASP A 103 10.72 -20.93 9.99
N TYR A 104 10.10 -22.05 10.35
CA TYR A 104 9.16 -22.75 9.48
C TYR A 104 8.00 -21.86 9.04
N SER A 105 7.49 -21.01 9.94
CA SER A 105 6.43 -20.06 9.60
C SER A 105 6.84 -19.12 8.46
N ASN A 106 8.04 -18.55 8.51
CA ASN A 106 8.52 -17.64 7.47
C ASN A 106 8.77 -18.40 6.16
N LYS A 107 9.33 -19.61 6.22
CA LYS A 107 9.54 -20.46 5.03
C LYS A 107 8.21 -20.82 4.36
N ALA A 108 7.20 -21.19 5.15
CA ALA A 108 5.86 -21.49 4.68
C ALA A 108 5.20 -20.29 4.00
N THR A 109 5.18 -19.15 4.69
CA THR A 109 4.58 -17.91 4.17
C THR A 109 5.31 -17.45 2.91
N SER A 110 6.65 -17.42 2.92
CA SER A 110 7.43 -17.03 1.75
C SER A 110 7.31 -18.00 0.56
N ALA A 111 7.06 -19.30 0.80
CA ALA A 111 6.76 -20.25 -0.26
C ALA A 111 5.40 -19.97 -0.93
N ALA A 112 4.38 -19.59 -0.15
CA ALA A 112 3.11 -19.12 -0.70
C ALA A 112 3.30 -17.82 -1.49
N PHE A 113 4.07 -16.87 -0.95
CA PHE A 113 4.38 -15.60 -1.61
C PHE A 113 5.10 -15.81 -2.94
N ALA A 114 6.02 -16.79 -3.03
CA ALA A 114 6.81 -17.05 -4.22
C ALA A 114 5.98 -17.54 -5.41
N ILE A 115 4.84 -18.18 -5.17
CA ILE A 115 3.97 -18.69 -6.25
C ILE A 115 2.75 -17.79 -6.54
N THR A 116 2.44 -16.85 -5.65
CA THR A 116 1.25 -16.00 -5.77
C THR A 116 1.40 -15.06 -6.95
N ARG A 117 0.37 -15.04 -7.80
CA ARG A 117 0.25 -14.05 -8.88
C ARG A 117 -0.58 -12.86 -8.42
N PHE A 118 -0.34 -11.73 -9.06
CA PHE A 118 -1.04 -10.48 -8.74
C PHE A 118 -1.78 -9.94 -9.95
N ALA A 119 -2.88 -9.25 -9.68
CA ALA A 119 -3.63 -8.46 -10.67
C ALA A 119 -3.80 -7.03 -10.15
N PRO A 120 -3.94 -6.03 -11.04
CA PRO A 120 -4.37 -4.70 -10.63
C PRO A 120 -5.73 -4.76 -9.92
N ILE A 121 -5.93 -3.93 -8.89
CA ILE A 121 -7.24 -3.83 -8.21
C ILE A 121 -8.31 -3.31 -9.17
N GLU A 122 -7.96 -2.34 -10.02
CA GLU A 122 -8.86 -1.76 -11.01
C GLU A 122 -8.26 -1.83 -12.42
N PRO A 123 -9.09 -2.00 -13.47
CA PRO A 123 -8.62 -1.98 -14.86
C PRO A 123 -7.88 -0.68 -15.23
N CYS A 124 -8.22 0.45 -14.59
CA CYS A 124 -7.61 1.75 -14.88
C CYS A 124 -6.27 2.00 -14.18
N THR A 125 -5.83 1.15 -13.24
CA THR A 125 -4.63 1.38 -12.44
C THR A 125 -3.38 1.56 -13.31
N VAL A 126 -3.18 0.65 -14.27
CA VAL A 126 -1.99 0.66 -15.13
C VAL A 126 -1.98 1.87 -16.06
N SER A 127 -3.11 2.20 -16.70
CA SER A 127 -3.19 3.36 -17.59
C SER A 127 -3.06 4.69 -16.83
N THR A 128 -3.58 4.77 -15.60
CA THR A 128 -3.45 5.94 -14.73
C THR A 128 -1.99 6.22 -14.38
N ILE A 129 -1.22 5.19 -13.99
CA ILE A 129 0.20 5.36 -13.65
C ILE A 129 1.01 5.73 -14.89
N ARG A 130 0.74 5.10 -16.04
CA ARG A 130 1.41 5.43 -17.29
C ARG A 130 1.14 6.87 -17.74
N ASP A 131 -0.09 7.36 -17.61
CA ASP A 131 -0.43 8.75 -17.90
C ASP A 131 0.40 9.74 -17.06
N LEU A 132 0.50 9.51 -15.75
CA LEU A 132 1.32 10.33 -14.86
C LEU A 132 2.79 10.33 -15.31
N GLN A 133 3.34 9.16 -15.60
CA GLN A 133 4.73 9.01 -16.04
C GLN A 133 4.99 9.68 -17.40
N MET A 134 4.07 9.56 -18.37
CA MET A 134 4.19 10.22 -19.68
C MET A 134 4.18 11.76 -19.57
N ARG A 135 3.57 12.30 -18.50
CA ARG A 135 3.57 13.73 -18.19
C ARG A 135 4.76 14.17 -17.33
N ASP A 136 5.72 13.27 -17.10
CA ASP A 136 6.90 13.48 -16.25
C ASP A 136 6.54 13.83 -14.79
N VAL A 137 5.36 13.39 -14.33
CA VAL A 137 4.98 13.46 -12.92
C VAL A 137 5.77 12.38 -12.17
N LYS A 138 6.36 12.73 -11.03
CA LYS A 138 7.05 11.74 -10.19
C LYS A 138 6.03 10.84 -9.52
N VAL A 139 6.20 9.53 -9.69
CA VAL A 139 5.34 8.52 -9.08
C VAL A 139 6.17 7.44 -8.39
N ILE A 140 5.81 7.08 -7.16
CA ILE A 140 6.43 5.96 -6.43
C ILE A 140 5.37 5.07 -5.78
N ALA A 141 5.77 3.84 -5.46
CA ALA A 141 5.03 2.99 -4.54
C ALA A 141 5.56 3.16 -3.11
N LEU A 142 4.69 3.08 -2.10
CA LEU A 142 5.05 3.17 -0.68
C LEU A 142 4.31 2.11 0.13
N THR A 143 5.00 1.02 0.48
CA THR A 143 4.43 -0.15 1.16
C THR A 143 4.89 -0.26 2.61
N ALA A 144 4.04 -0.82 3.48
CA ALA A 144 4.44 -1.19 4.85
C ALA A 144 5.30 -2.47 4.91
N SER A 145 5.50 -3.16 3.79
CA SER A 145 6.25 -4.42 3.69
C SER A 145 7.62 -4.36 4.36
N ASN A 146 8.04 -5.49 4.91
CA ASN A 146 9.41 -5.75 5.33
C ASN A 146 10.42 -5.66 4.16
N THR A 147 11.70 -5.69 4.51
CA THR A 147 12.85 -5.58 3.61
C THR A 147 13.81 -6.74 3.82
N GLY A 148 14.77 -6.92 2.91
CA GLY A 148 15.78 -7.97 3.02
C GLY A 148 15.19 -9.37 2.85
N LYS A 149 15.83 -10.36 3.49
CA LYS A 149 15.45 -11.77 3.39
C LYS A 149 14.21 -12.08 4.23
N PHE A 150 13.30 -12.88 3.67
CA PHE A 150 12.11 -13.38 4.35
C PHE A 150 11.84 -14.83 3.92
N GLY A 151 12.12 -15.79 4.82
CA GLY A 151 12.08 -17.21 4.51
C GLY A 151 12.93 -17.57 3.29
N ILE A 152 12.30 -18.06 2.22
CA ILE A 152 12.98 -18.41 0.95
C ILE A 152 13.16 -17.23 -0.01
N ILE A 153 12.54 -16.08 0.27
CA ILE A 153 12.67 -14.88 -0.55
C ILE A 153 13.94 -14.13 -0.10
N GLU A 154 14.95 -14.06 -0.97
CA GLU A 154 16.23 -13.43 -0.66
C GLU A 154 16.15 -11.90 -0.53
N SER A 155 15.21 -11.25 -1.23
CA SER A 155 14.97 -9.81 -1.11
C SER A 155 13.51 -9.49 -1.36
N MET A 156 12.83 -9.03 -0.33
CA MET A 156 11.44 -8.57 -0.41
C MET A 156 11.29 -7.39 -1.37
N GLN A 157 12.26 -6.48 -1.43
CA GLN A 157 12.24 -5.35 -2.37
C GLN A 157 12.25 -5.84 -3.83
N LYS A 158 13.13 -6.80 -4.16
CA LYS A 158 13.19 -7.40 -5.51
C LYS A 158 11.92 -8.18 -5.83
N TRP A 159 11.40 -8.94 -4.87
CA TRP A 159 10.15 -9.68 -5.03
C TRP A 159 8.97 -8.73 -5.33
N ARG A 160 8.80 -7.67 -4.54
CA ARG A 160 7.78 -6.62 -4.76
C ARG A 160 7.90 -5.97 -6.14
N LYS A 161 9.13 -5.62 -6.55
CA LYS A 161 9.39 -5.04 -7.86
C LYS A 161 9.02 -5.99 -9.00
N ASN A 162 9.30 -7.27 -8.84
CA ASN A 162 8.91 -8.28 -9.83
C ASN A 162 7.40 -8.44 -9.92
N ASN A 163 6.68 -8.41 -8.80
CA ASN A 163 5.20 -8.50 -8.79
C ASN A 163 4.56 -7.32 -9.55
N LEU A 164 5.02 -6.08 -9.31
CA LEU A 164 4.54 -4.92 -10.06
C LEU A 164 4.88 -5.02 -11.55
N LYS A 165 6.08 -5.51 -11.88
CA LYS A 165 6.49 -5.69 -13.27
C LYS A 165 5.62 -6.70 -14.01
N GLN A 166 5.18 -7.78 -13.35
CA GLN A 166 4.30 -8.80 -13.94
C GLN A 166 2.98 -8.23 -14.45
N ILE A 167 2.47 -7.17 -13.82
CA ILE A 167 1.23 -6.49 -14.22
C ILE A 167 1.48 -5.21 -15.05
N GLY A 168 2.72 -5.00 -15.50
CA GLY A 168 3.08 -3.88 -16.36
C GLY A 168 3.22 -2.52 -15.65
N LEU A 169 3.48 -2.53 -14.33
CA LEU A 169 3.86 -1.35 -13.55
C LEU A 169 5.37 -1.32 -13.31
N ASP A 170 5.98 -0.15 -13.50
CA ASP A 170 7.39 0.10 -13.21
C ASP A 170 7.54 1.53 -12.70
N PHE A 171 8.10 1.70 -11.49
CA PHE A 171 8.28 3.01 -10.86
C PHE A 171 9.74 3.50 -10.91
N SER A 172 10.66 2.75 -11.52
CA SER A 172 12.09 3.02 -11.44
C SER A 172 12.53 4.32 -12.16
N GLY A 173 11.68 4.85 -13.04
CA GLY A 173 11.96 6.05 -13.83
C GLY A 173 11.83 7.39 -13.09
N SER A 174 11.15 7.43 -11.94
CA SER A 174 10.82 8.71 -11.28
C SER A 174 12.02 9.43 -10.65
N PHE A 175 13.06 8.68 -10.28
CA PHE A 175 14.24 9.18 -9.58
C PHE A 175 15.52 8.52 -10.10
N THR A 176 16.63 9.24 -10.04
CA THR A 176 17.96 8.71 -10.39
C THR A 176 18.51 7.78 -9.31
N LEU A 177 18.18 8.04 -8.03
CA LEU A 177 18.41 7.08 -6.95
C LEU A 177 17.65 5.79 -7.27
N GLN A 178 18.33 4.65 -7.26
CA GLN A 178 17.72 3.36 -7.56
C GLN A 178 17.63 2.44 -6.34
N GLU A 179 18.50 2.61 -5.35
CA GLU A 179 18.49 1.80 -4.14
C GLU A 179 19.08 2.61 -2.97
N SER A 180 18.50 2.47 -1.79
CA SER A 180 19.02 3.06 -0.57
C SER A 180 18.36 2.46 0.67
N ASP A 181 19.16 2.19 1.69
CA ASP A 181 18.64 1.91 3.03
C ASP A 181 18.48 3.18 3.88
N PHE A 182 17.64 3.08 4.89
CA PHE A 182 17.36 4.11 5.90
C PHE A 182 17.80 3.62 7.30
N ASP A 183 19.06 3.22 7.41
CA ASP A 183 19.72 2.68 8.61
C ASP A 183 19.68 3.58 9.86
N LYS A 184 19.46 4.89 9.68
CA LYS A 184 19.26 5.85 10.77
C LYS A 184 17.92 5.69 11.48
N PHE A 185 16.96 4.98 10.90
CA PHE A 185 15.70 4.66 11.56
C PHE A 185 15.85 3.42 12.44
N PRO A 186 15.17 3.35 13.60
CA PRO A 186 15.15 2.13 14.38
C PRO A 186 14.51 1.01 13.56
N THR A 187 15.04 -0.20 13.70
CA THR A 187 14.42 -1.38 13.07
C THR A 187 13.07 -1.66 13.70
N MET A 188 12.09 -2.01 12.87
CA MET A 188 10.83 -2.61 13.33
C MET A 188 10.83 -4.07 12.93
N HIS A 189 10.66 -4.97 13.90
CA HIS A 189 10.76 -6.43 13.70
C HIS A 189 12.08 -6.88 13.03
N GLY A 190 13.19 -6.16 13.27
CA GLY A 190 14.49 -6.46 12.69
C GLY A 190 14.71 -5.96 11.26
N PHE A 191 13.79 -5.17 10.70
CA PHE A 191 13.88 -4.65 9.34
C PHE A 191 14.13 -3.14 9.33
N TYR A 192 14.98 -2.69 8.40
CA TYR A 192 15.18 -1.27 8.09
C TYR A 192 14.30 -0.85 6.91
N PRO A 193 13.75 0.37 6.90
CA PRO A 193 13.13 0.91 5.70
C PRO A 193 14.16 0.99 4.57
N ALA A 194 13.70 0.82 3.32
CA ALA A 194 14.55 0.85 2.14
C ALA A 194 13.79 1.41 0.94
N PHE A 195 14.51 2.04 0.01
CA PHE A 195 14.03 2.43 -1.29
C PHE A 195 14.67 1.51 -2.33
N TYR A 196 13.88 1.01 -3.29
CA TYR A 196 14.36 0.15 -4.36
C TYR A 196 13.52 0.35 -5.62
N MET A 197 14.15 0.85 -6.70
CA MET A 197 13.58 1.00 -8.04
C MET A 197 12.17 1.63 -8.05
N GLY A 198 12.01 2.74 -7.33
CA GLY A 198 10.72 3.45 -7.24
C GLY A 198 9.76 2.92 -6.18
N ILE A 199 10.17 1.95 -5.37
CA ILE A 199 9.37 1.38 -4.28
C ILE A 199 10.03 1.77 -2.94
N LEU A 200 9.30 2.49 -2.11
CA LEU A 200 9.70 2.84 -0.76
C LEU A 200 9.06 1.85 0.23
N CYS A 201 9.85 0.92 0.75
CA CYS A 201 9.43 -0.01 1.79
C CYS A 201 9.63 0.64 3.16
N ALA A 202 8.52 0.90 3.87
CA ALA A 202 8.56 1.50 5.20
C ALA A 202 8.95 0.51 6.31
N ALA A 203 9.01 -0.80 6.03
CA ALA A 203 9.37 -1.83 7.01
C ALA A 203 8.59 -1.66 8.32
N PHE A 204 7.25 -1.60 8.23
CA PHE A 204 6.32 -1.36 9.35
C PHE A 204 6.48 -0.04 10.11
N SER A 205 7.41 0.83 9.70
CA SER A 205 7.54 2.17 10.26
C SER A 205 6.42 3.09 9.75
N PRO A 206 6.11 4.19 10.46
CA PRO A 206 5.13 5.16 9.99
C PRO A 206 5.50 5.72 8.60
N LYS A 207 4.69 5.40 7.58
CA LYS A 207 4.93 5.78 6.18
C LYS A 207 5.25 7.26 5.97
N GLY A 208 4.57 8.16 6.69
CA GLY A 208 4.84 9.61 6.60
C GLY A 208 6.28 9.97 6.94
N LYS A 209 6.84 9.40 8.02
CA LYS A 209 8.23 9.66 8.43
C LYS A 209 9.24 9.14 7.41
N ILE A 210 8.98 7.96 6.85
CA ILE A 210 9.85 7.37 5.84
C ILE A 210 9.81 8.18 4.54
N LEU A 211 8.62 8.64 4.14
CA LEU A 211 8.45 9.50 2.97
C LEU A 211 9.18 10.85 3.15
N ALA A 212 9.11 11.47 4.32
CA ALA A 212 9.86 12.70 4.61
C ALA A 212 11.39 12.47 4.52
N ALA A 213 11.90 11.40 5.12
CA ALA A 213 13.32 11.07 5.04
C ALA A 213 13.77 10.72 3.62
N PHE A 214 12.87 10.18 2.80
CA PHE A 214 13.14 9.93 1.40
C PHE A 214 13.44 11.23 0.65
N PHE A 215 12.72 12.33 0.92
CA PHE A 215 12.99 13.64 0.30
C PHE A 215 14.41 14.14 0.58
N ASP A 216 14.85 14.03 1.84
CA ASP A 216 16.23 14.36 2.23
C ASP A 216 17.24 13.47 1.49
N LYS A 217 16.93 12.17 1.36
CA LYS A 217 17.80 11.19 0.70
C LYS A 217 17.98 11.47 -0.79
N VAL A 218 16.91 11.88 -1.48
CA VAL A 218 16.97 12.19 -2.93
C VAL A 218 17.38 13.64 -3.23
N GLY A 219 17.44 14.51 -2.23
CA GLY A 219 17.74 15.93 -2.42
C GLY A 219 16.68 16.66 -3.25
N TRP A 220 15.43 16.21 -3.20
CA TRP A 220 14.30 16.75 -3.95
C TRP A 220 13.05 16.78 -3.08
N GLN A 221 12.32 17.90 -3.16
CA GLN A 221 11.10 18.12 -2.40
C GLN A 221 9.95 18.51 -3.35
N PRO A 222 8.78 17.86 -3.25
CA PRO A 222 7.63 18.25 -4.06
C PRO A 222 6.97 19.53 -3.55
N ASP A 223 6.33 20.27 -4.45
CA ASP A 223 5.41 21.37 -4.10
C ASP A 223 4.10 20.82 -3.51
N LYS A 224 3.76 19.56 -3.83
CA LYS A 224 2.57 18.86 -3.33
C LYS A 224 2.71 17.34 -3.39
N VAL A 225 2.11 16.65 -2.41
CA VAL A 225 1.94 15.20 -2.40
C VAL A 225 0.48 14.81 -2.66
N ILE A 226 0.25 13.80 -3.50
CA ILE A 226 -1.01 13.08 -3.61
C ILE A 226 -0.75 11.65 -3.14
N PHE A 227 -1.45 11.19 -2.10
CA PHE A 227 -1.20 9.88 -1.49
C PHE A 227 -2.45 9.01 -1.49
N PHE A 228 -2.30 7.74 -1.88
CA PHE A 228 -3.35 6.73 -1.89
C PHE A 228 -2.94 5.57 -1.00
N ASP A 229 -3.81 5.15 -0.09
CA ASP A 229 -3.57 4.01 0.79
C ASP A 229 -4.91 3.43 1.22
N ASP A 230 -4.97 2.12 1.36
CA ASP A 230 -6.16 1.41 1.80
C ASP A 230 -6.34 1.43 3.33
N SER A 231 -5.28 1.81 4.06
CA SER A 231 -5.30 2.07 5.48
C SER A 231 -5.48 3.56 5.80
N TYR A 232 -6.54 3.88 6.53
CA TYR A 232 -6.79 5.23 7.04
C TYR A 232 -5.64 5.73 7.94
N ASP A 233 -5.06 4.86 8.76
CA ASP A 233 -3.95 5.22 9.66
C ASP A 233 -2.67 5.55 8.89
N HIS A 234 -2.43 4.89 7.76
CA HIS A 234 -1.35 5.24 6.87
C HIS A 234 -1.58 6.58 6.16
N CYS A 235 -2.80 6.84 5.68
CA CYS A 235 -3.19 8.16 5.18
C CYS A 235 -2.93 9.26 6.23
N LYS A 236 -3.35 9.03 7.48
CA LYS A 236 -3.13 9.96 8.59
C LYS A 236 -1.64 10.14 8.93
N SER A 237 -0.85 9.08 8.86
CA SER A 237 0.60 9.12 9.05
C SER A 237 1.27 10.05 8.05
N VAL A 238 0.95 9.90 6.76
CA VAL A 238 1.47 10.77 5.69
C VAL A 238 0.94 12.19 5.83
N GLU A 239 -0.38 12.37 6.04
CA GLU A 239 -0.99 13.69 6.20
C GLU A 239 -0.29 14.52 7.30
N ASN A 240 -0.09 13.91 8.47
CA ASN A 240 0.53 14.57 9.61
C ASN A 240 1.98 14.95 9.36
N GLU A 241 2.79 14.05 8.77
CA GLU A 241 4.20 14.34 8.54
C GLU A 241 4.36 15.41 7.45
N MET A 242 3.58 15.37 6.37
CA MET A 242 3.63 16.39 5.31
C MET A 242 3.23 17.77 5.83
N LYS A 243 2.16 17.85 6.66
CA LYS A 243 1.76 19.10 7.35
C LYS A 243 2.88 19.65 8.22
N LYS A 244 3.57 18.79 8.98
CA LYS A 244 4.68 19.18 9.86
C LYS A 244 5.86 19.79 9.08
N ILE A 245 6.17 19.29 7.89
CA ILE A 245 7.25 19.81 7.04
C ILE A 245 6.78 20.87 6.03
N GLY A 246 5.53 21.31 6.12
CA GLY A 246 4.98 22.39 5.30
C GLY A 246 4.70 22.01 3.84
N ILE A 247 4.56 20.72 3.52
CA ILE A 247 4.23 20.26 2.17
C ILE A 247 2.71 20.03 2.07
N PRO A 248 2.01 20.71 1.15
CA PRO A 248 0.61 20.42 0.84
C PRO A 248 0.41 18.95 0.47
N VAL A 249 -0.62 18.32 1.04
CA VAL A 249 -0.92 16.91 0.79
C VAL A 249 -2.42 16.68 0.62
N GLN A 250 -2.78 15.88 -0.37
CA GLN A 250 -4.12 15.30 -0.50
C GLN A 250 -4.00 13.79 -0.32
N CYS A 251 -4.55 13.26 0.76
CA CYS A 251 -4.63 11.83 1.00
C CYS A 251 -5.98 11.28 0.53
N TYR A 252 -5.96 10.07 0.00
CA TYR A 252 -7.12 9.32 -0.45
C TYR A 252 -7.14 7.98 0.26
N TRP A 253 -8.12 7.79 1.14
CA TRP A 253 -8.37 6.49 1.77
C TRP A 253 -9.11 5.61 0.78
N TYR A 254 -8.40 4.65 0.20
CA TYR A 254 -8.83 3.85 -0.93
C TYR A 254 -9.51 2.56 -0.48
N LYS A 255 -10.75 2.33 -0.92
CA LYS A 255 -11.59 1.21 -0.45
C LYS A 255 -11.95 0.20 -1.52
N ALA A 256 -11.45 0.36 -2.76
CA ALA A 256 -11.91 -0.49 -3.86
C ALA A 256 -11.70 -2.00 -3.60
N ALA A 257 -10.57 -2.37 -2.96
CA ALA A 257 -10.27 -3.76 -2.61
C ALA A 257 -11.23 -4.38 -1.58
N PHE A 258 -12.03 -3.58 -0.87
CA PHE A 258 -12.93 -4.02 0.20
C PHE A 258 -14.41 -3.90 -0.16
N LYS A 259 -14.73 -3.48 -1.39
CA LYS A 259 -16.12 -3.38 -1.88
C LYS A 259 -16.84 -4.72 -1.86
N GLU A 260 -16.12 -5.76 -2.27
CA GLU A 260 -16.62 -7.12 -2.32
C GLU A 260 -15.97 -7.95 -1.23
N LYS A 261 -16.79 -8.78 -0.58
CA LYS A 261 -16.28 -9.77 0.37
C LYS A 261 -15.54 -10.86 -0.37
N ILE A 262 -14.43 -11.31 0.21
CA ILE A 262 -13.60 -12.36 -0.36
C ILE A 262 -14.36 -13.68 -0.26
N LYS A 263 -14.72 -14.24 -1.41
CA LYS A 263 -15.31 -15.57 -1.53
C LYS A 263 -14.22 -16.61 -1.71
N LEU A 264 -14.36 -17.74 -1.04
CA LEU A 264 -13.40 -18.82 -1.03
C LEU A 264 -13.94 -20.02 -1.79
N ASN A 265 -13.10 -20.58 -2.66
CA ASN A 265 -13.30 -21.95 -3.12
C ASN A 265 -12.71 -22.91 -2.05
N GLN A 266 -13.53 -23.23 -1.05
CA GLN A 266 -13.08 -23.99 0.13
C GLN A 266 -12.43 -25.34 -0.23
N SER A 267 -12.91 -26.03 -1.27
CA SER A 267 -12.34 -27.31 -1.70
C SER A 267 -10.96 -27.15 -2.35
N VAL A 268 -10.77 -26.11 -3.16
CA VAL A 268 -9.46 -25.76 -3.73
C VAL A 268 -8.48 -25.37 -2.63
N ILE A 269 -8.88 -24.47 -1.73
CA ILE A 269 -8.02 -24.01 -0.65
C ILE A 269 -7.63 -25.16 0.28
N LYS A 270 -8.59 -26.03 0.60
CA LYS A 270 -8.31 -27.24 1.39
C LYS A 270 -7.30 -28.14 0.67
N TYR A 271 -7.44 -28.34 -0.64
CA TYR A 271 -6.44 -29.09 -1.40
C TYR A 271 -5.06 -28.42 -1.36
N GLN A 272 -4.98 -27.10 -1.55
CA GLN A 272 -3.72 -26.36 -1.48
C GLN A 272 -3.03 -26.54 -0.13
N PHE A 273 -3.80 -26.45 0.96
CA PHE A 273 -3.32 -26.66 2.32
C PHE A 273 -2.86 -28.11 2.56
N ASP A 274 -3.67 -29.10 2.21
CA ASP A 274 -3.35 -30.53 2.38
C ASP A 274 -2.11 -30.92 1.52
N HIS A 275 -2.01 -30.38 0.31
CA HIS A 275 -0.85 -30.56 -0.57
C HIS A 275 0.41 -29.93 0.04
N TRP A 276 0.31 -28.73 0.59
CA TRP A 276 1.42 -28.09 1.27
C TRP A 276 1.89 -28.89 2.50
N ILE A 277 0.98 -29.39 3.35
CA ILE A 277 1.34 -30.24 4.50
C ILE A 277 2.10 -31.50 4.05
N LYS A 278 1.60 -32.16 3.01
CA LYS A 278 2.11 -33.46 2.56
C LYS A 278 3.42 -33.35 1.79
N HIS A 279 3.58 -32.30 0.98
CA HIS A 279 4.66 -32.18 0.01
C HIS A 279 5.61 -31.02 0.27
N GLU A 280 5.33 -30.18 1.28
CA GLU A 280 6.04 -28.92 1.57
C GLU A 280 6.18 -28.01 0.34
N LYS A 281 5.19 -28.10 -0.56
CA LYS A 281 5.14 -27.36 -1.81
C LYS A 281 3.76 -26.72 -1.97
N CYS A 282 3.76 -25.41 -2.15
CA CYS A 282 2.56 -24.66 -2.50
C CYS A 282 2.20 -24.90 -3.98
N VAL A 283 0.91 -24.87 -4.29
CA VAL A 283 0.35 -24.94 -5.64
C VAL A 283 -0.67 -23.83 -5.82
N THR A 284 -0.72 -23.26 -7.01
CA THR A 284 -1.67 -22.20 -7.39
C THR A 284 -3.08 -22.75 -7.52
N GLU A 285 -4.07 -21.86 -7.47
CA GLU A 285 -5.47 -22.23 -7.68
C GLU A 285 -5.71 -22.84 -9.07
N GLU A 286 -5.05 -22.29 -10.10
CA GLU A 286 -5.10 -22.79 -11.47
C GLU A 286 -4.60 -24.25 -11.58
N GLU A 287 -3.43 -24.55 -11.01
CA GLU A 287 -2.88 -25.92 -10.98
C GLU A 287 -3.81 -26.92 -10.26
N VAL A 288 -4.56 -26.47 -9.26
CA VAL A 288 -5.51 -27.33 -8.54
C VAL A 288 -6.76 -27.57 -9.38
N LEU A 289 -7.32 -26.52 -9.99
CA LEU A 289 -8.50 -26.63 -10.84
C LEU A 289 -8.24 -27.55 -12.04
N GLU A 290 -7.07 -27.42 -12.69
CA GLU A 290 -6.63 -28.32 -13.76
C GLU A 290 -6.61 -29.79 -13.30
N LYS A 291 -6.05 -30.07 -12.12
CA LYS A 291 -6.01 -31.44 -11.55
C LYS A 291 -7.39 -31.96 -11.17
N MET A 292 -8.31 -31.08 -10.78
CA MET A 292 -9.69 -31.43 -10.44
C MET A 292 -10.60 -31.58 -11.67
N GLY A 293 -10.09 -31.41 -12.89
CA GLY A 293 -10.88 -31.45 -14.12
C GLY A 293 -11.88 -30.30 -14.22
N SER A 294 -11.62 -29.19 -13.53
CA SER A 294 -12.45 -27.99 -13.53
C SER A 294 -11.75 -26.89 -14.32
N THR A 295 -12.46 -26.23 -15.22
CA THR A 295 -11.89 -25.07 -15.95
C THR A 295 -11.77 -23.89 -14.99
N PRO A 296 -10.62 -23.18 -14.94
CA PRO A 296 -10.54 -21.91 -14.24
C PRO A 296 -11.65 -20.96 -14.71
N ALA A 297 -12.37 -20.33 -13.78
CA ALA A 297 -13.23 -19.22 -14.15
C ALA A 297 -12.34 -18.17 -14.85
N ASN A 298 -12.75 -17.73 -16.05
CA ASN A 298 -12.02 -16.78 -16.90
C ASN A 298 -11.95 -15.35 -16.29
N GLU A 299 -11.58 -15.21 -15.02
CA GLU A 299 -11.45 -13.89 -14.37
C GLU A 299 -10.19 -13.14 -14.83
N VAL A 300 -9.17 -13.88 -15.31
CA VAL A 300 -7.88 -13.30 -15.74
C VAL A 300 -7.95 -12.63 -17.13
N ASN A 301 -8.92 -13.00 -17.97
CA ASN A 301 -8.98 -12.54 -19.36
C ASN A 301 -9.51 -11.10 -19.56
N ASN A 302 -10.05 -10.46 -18.52
CA ASN A 302 -10.54 -9.08 -18.64
C ASN A 302 -9.44 -8.01 -18.59
N TYR A 303 -8.21 -8.37 -18.20
CA TYR A 303 -7.11 -7.40 -18.07
C TYR A 303 -6.09 -7.46 -19.21
N ALA A 304 -6.08 -8.54 -20.01
CA ALA A 304 -5.14 -8.71 -21.12
C ALA A 304 -5.55 -7.96 -22.42
N VAL A 305 -6.78 -7.44 -22.50
CA VAL A 305 -7.30 -6.80 -23.73
C VAL A 305 -6.98 -5.30 -23.81
N ALA A 306 -6.50 -4.67 -22.73
CA ALA A 306 -6.20 -3.23 -22.70
C ALA A 306 -4.73 -2.86 -23.02
N ALA A 307 -3.92 -3.82 -23.49
CA ALA A 307 -2.52 -3.60 -23.87
C ALA A 307 -2.30 -3.88 -25.36
N LYS A 308 -2.93 -3.09 -26.23
CA LYS A 308 -2.52 -2.86 -27.62
C LYS A 308 -2.69 -1.39 -27.96
#